data_AF-A0A2E8R9R3-F1
#
_entry.id   AF-A0A2E8R9R3-F1
#
_cell.length_a   1.000
_cell.length_b   1.000
_cell.length_c   1.000
_cell.angle_alpha   90.00
_cell.angle_beta   90.00
_cell.angle_gamma   90.00
#
_symmetry.space_group_name_H-M   'P 1'
#
loop_
_entity.id
_entity.type
_entity.pdbx_description
1 polymer ?
#
loop_
_entity_poly.entity_id
_entity_poly.type
_entity_poly.pdbx_seq_one_letter_code
_entity_poly.pdbx_strand_id
1 'polypeptide(L)'
;MSSSLPFLWAQLALTATVILIAATYLAKNADIIAFKTGLGRSFVGVVLLATATSFPELGTGVSAVTLIGGADGADLAAGSVFGSNVFNLLIIGIIDLIWRKGSVLSSLGSTTRLTGLLSALIIFLGGSAVFFHGYFSFATNLVVSPISILLIGFFIISLFLIYREQKQSEVNDEEDYSKENIYKASF
;
A
#
# COMPACT_ATOMS: atom_id res chain seq x y z
N MET A 1 9.64 31.13 -16.27
CA MET A 1 10.81 31.44 -15.41
C MET A 1 11.69 30.21 -15.43
N SER A 2 12.88 30.26 -16.05
CA SER A 2 13.80 29.12 -16.06
C SER A 2 14.50 29.06 -14.70
N SER A 3 13.94 28.30 -13.77
CA SER A 3 14.55 28.00 -12.47
C SER A 3 15.96 27.45 -12.71
N SER A 4 16.97 27.95 -12.00
CA SER A 4 18.32 27.41 -12.14
C SER A 4 18.36 25.96 -11.64
N LEU A 5 19.17 25.10 -12.28
CA LEU A 5 19.29 23.69 -11.90
C LEU A 5 19.57 23.49 -10.39
N PRO A 6 20.46 24.28 -9.74
CA PRO A 6 20.67 24.17 -8.29
C PRO A 6 19.42 24.50 -7.46
N PHE A 7 18.60 25.43 -7.93
CA PHE A 7 17.36 25.81 -7.24
C PHE A 7 16.33 24.68 -7.28
N LEU A 8 16.22 23.96 -8.40
CA LEU A 8 15.32 22.80 -8.50
C LEU A 8 15.73 21.66 -7.56
N TRP A 9 17.04 21.37 -7.47
CA TRP A 9 17.57 20.39 -6.52
C TRP A 9 17.36 20.80 -5.07
N ALA A 10 17.54 22.09 -4.75
CA ALA A 10 17.27 22.62 -3.43
C ALA A 10 15.78 22.51 -3.05
N GLN A 11 14.89 22.83 -4.00
CA GLN A 11 13.45 22.69 -3.80
C GLN A 11 13.06 21.22 -3.58
N LEU A 12 13.62 20.29 -4.36
CA LEU A 12 13.40 18.85 -4.19
C LEU A 12 13.89 18.35 -2.81
N ALA A 13 15.08 18.75 -2.40
CA ALA A 13 15.64 18.35 -1.10
C ALA A 13 14.79 18.90 0.06
N LEU A 14 14.33 20.14 -0.05
CA LEU A 14 13.46 20.77 0.94
C LEU A 14 12.12 20.03 1.05
N THR A 15 11.43 19.76 -0.07
CA THR A 15 10.14 19.07 -0.05
C THR A 15 10.28 17.64 0.44
N ALA A 16 11.32 16.91 0.04
CA ALA A 16 11.61 15.57 0.55
C ALA A 16 11.80 15.57 2.08
N THR A 17 12.53 16.56 2.61
CA THR A 17 12.74 16.71 4.06
C THR A 17 11.43 16.96 4.79
N VAL A 18 10.56 17.83 4.25
CA VAL A 18 9.24 18.10 4.82
C VAL A 18 8.38 16.84 4.85
N ILE A 19 8.41 16.03 3.78
CA ILE A 19 7.68 14.75 3.71
C ILE A 19 8.17 13.78 4.79
N LEU A 20 9.49 13.64 4.97
CA LEU A 20 10.06 12.76 5.99
C LEU A 20 9.64 13.17 7.40
N ILE A 21 9.70 14.47 7.70
CA ILE A 21 9.26 14.98 9.00
C ILE A 21 7.77 14.72 9.18
N ALA A 22 6.93 15.08 8.20
CA ALA A 22 5.49 14.87 8.26
C ALA A 22 5.12 13.39 8.47
N ALA A 23 5.81 12.46 7.80
CA ALA A 23 5.59 11.03 7.96
C ALA A 23 5.82 10.55 9.40
N THR A 24 6.84 11.08 10.09
CA THR A 24 7.08 10.71 11.51
C THR A 24 5.99 11.22 12.46
N TYR A 25 5.46 12.43 12.22
CA TYR A 25 4.33 12.94 12.99
C TYR A 25 3.06 12.16 12.71
N LEU A 26 2.86 11.74 11.47
CA LEU A 26 1.69 10.98 11.05
C LEU A 26 1.63 9.61 11.74
N ALA A 27 2.75 8.89 11.80
CA ALA A 27 2.84 7.63 12.54
C ALA A 27 2.55 7.81 14.05
N LYS A 28 3.14 8.83 14.69
CA LYS A 28 2.88 9.13 16.10
C LYS A 28 1.41 9.46 16.38
N ASN A 29 0.78 10.24 15.50
CA ASN A 29 -0.63 10.59 15.65
C ASN A 29 -1.54 9.38 15.42
N ALA A 30 -1.20 8.49 14.48
CA ALA A 30 -1.92 7.23 14.29
C ALA A 30 -1.91 6.38 15.57
N ASP A 31 -0.76 6.24 16.23
CA ASP A 31 -0.66 5.52 17.52
C ASP A 31 -1.51 6.16 18.62
N ILE A 32 -1.56 7.49 18.70
CA ILE A 32 -2.38 8.22 19.67
C ILE A 32 -3.87 8.00 19.37
N ILE A 33 -4.27 8.02 18.10
CA ILE A 33 -5.66 7.75 17.68
C ILE A 33 -6.04 6.33 18.06
N ALA A 34 -5.18 5.33 17.78
CA ALA A 34 -5.39 3.94 18.19
C ALA A 34 -5.65 3.83 19.69
N PHE A 35 -4.79 4.46 20.50
CA PHE A 35 -4.93 4.45 21.95
C PHE A 35 -6.24 5.09 22.43
N LYS A 36 -6.61 6.26 21.86
CA LYS A 36 -7.80 7.00 22.30
C LYS A 36 -9.12 6.39 21.84
N THR A 37 -9.13 5.74 20.68
CA THR A 37 -10.34 5.14 20.09
C THR A 37 -10.59 3.72 20.57
N GLY A 38 -9.60 3.09 21.22
CA GLY A 38 -9.64 1.67 21.57
C GLY A 38 -9.50 0.75 20.35
N LEU A 39 -9.34 1.30 19.13
CA LEU A 39 -9.00 0.56 17.94
C LEU A 39 -7.56 0.08 18.09
N GLY A 40 -7.33 -1.24 18.14
CA GLY A 40 -6.01 -1.82 18.36
C GLY A 40 -4.93 -1.22 17.44
N ARG A 41 -3.70 -1.08 17.95
CA ARG A 41 -2.57 -0.49 17.20
C ARG A 41 -2.36 -1.14 15.84
N SER A 42 -2.59 -2.44 15.73
CA SER A 42 -2.51 -3.18 14.46
C SER A 42 -3.52 -2.69 13.42
N PHE A 43 -4.78 -2.48 13.81
CA PHE A 43 -5.83 -2.03 12.89
C PHE A 43 -5.56 -0.60 12.39
N VAL A 44 -5.20 0.30 13.30
CA VAL A 44 -4.88 1.69 12.96
C VAL A 44 -3.58 1.77 12.14
N GLY A 45 -2.58 0.95 12.45
CA GLY A 45 -1.39 0.82 11.63
C GLY A 45 -1.71 0.34 10.21
N VAL A 46 -2.54 -0.69 10.04
CA VAL A 46 -2.88 -1.20 8.71
C VAL A 46 -3.71 -0.19 7.91
N VAL A 47 -4.65 0.52 8.52
CA VAL A 47 -5.56 1.41 7.77
C VAL A 47 -5.03 2.83 7.65
N LEU A 48 -4.70 3.49 8.77
CA LEU A 48 -4.26 4.88 8.74
C LEU A 48 -2.85 5.00 8.19
N LEU A 49 -1.90 4.16 8.62
CA LEU A 49 -0.53 4.27 8.15
C LEU A 49 -0.43 3.89 6.66
N ALA A 50 -1.07 2.80 6.21
CA ALA A 50 -1.02 2.43 4.79
C ALA A 50 -1.68 3.47 3.88
N THR A 51 -2.80 4.08 4.32
CA THR A 51 -3.44 5.17 3.56
C THR A 51 -2.57 6.42 3.54
N ALA A 52 -1.99 6.77 4.69
CA ALA A 52 -1.08 7.90 4.85
C ALA A 52 0.16 7.78 3.96
N THR A 53 0.77 6.60 3.91
CA THR A 53 1.98 6.38 3.12
C THR A 53 1.71 6.30 1.63
N SER A 54 0.48 5.98 1.20
CA SER A 54 0.09 5.90 -0.22
C SER A 54 -0.44 7.24 -0.78
N PHE A 55 -0.71 8.20 0.10
CA PHE A 55 -1.25 9.51 -0.28
C PHE A 55 -0.31 10.33 -1.19
N PRO A 56 1.02 10.36 -0.93
CA PRO A 56 1.97 11.00 -1.83
C PRO A 56 1.94 10.40 -3.25
N GLU A 57 1.85 9.07 -3.35
CA GLU A 57 1.77 8.34 -4.62
C GLU A 57 0.48 8.70 -5.37
N LEU A 58 -0.66 8.73 -4.67
CA LEU A 58 -1.91 9.22 -5.25
C LEU A 58 -1.77 10.65 -5.77
N GLY A 59 -1.14 11.54 -4.98
CA GLY A 59 -0.88 12.92 -5.38
C GLY A 59 0.00 13.04 -6.63
N THR A 60 1.10 12.29 -6.69
CA THR A 60 2.00 12.28 -7.85
C THR A 60 1.36 11.65 -9.08
N GLY A 61 0.59 10.57 -8.93
CA GLY A 61 -0.13 9.91 -10.02
C GLY A 61 -1.22 10.81 -10.62
N VAL A 62 -2.03 11.46 -9.76
CA VAL A 62 -3.04 12.42 -10.21
C VAL A 62 -2.38 13.62 -10.88
N SER A 63 -1.31 14.16 -10.30
CA SER A 63 -0.59 15.30 -10.88
C SER A 63 0.06 14.96 -12.23
N ALA A 64 0.62 13.76 -12.38
CA ALA A 64 1.18 13.30 -13.65
C ALA A 64 0.11 13.25 -14.76
N VAL A 65 -1.05 12.67 -14.46
CA VAL A 65 -2.15 12.58 -15.44
C VAL A 65 -2.79 13.95 -15.72
N THR A 66 -2.95 14.81 -14.71
CA THR A 66 -3.67 16.09 -14.86
C THR A 66 -2.81 17.25 -15.35
N LEU A 67 -1.52 17.30 -14.99
CA LEU A 67 -0.62 18.39 -15.34
C LEU A 67 0.23 18.11 -16.59
N ILE A 68 0.63 16.85 -16.80
CA ILE A 68 1.41 16.45 -17.98
C ILE A 68 0.46 15.90 -19.05
N GLY A 69 -0.41 14.97 -18.66
CA GLY A 69 -1.36 14.34 -19.57
C GLY A 69 -0.68 13.52 -20.67
N GLY A 70 -1.50 12.96 -21.58
CA GLY A 70 -1.01 12.16 -22.70
C GLY A 70 -0.24 10.90 -22.27
N ALA A 71 0.60 10.39 -23.18
CA ALA A 71 1.42 9.21 -22.93
C ALA A 71 2.50 9.48 -21.86
N ASP A 72 3.14 10.65 -21.89
CA ASP A 72 4.21 11.00 -20.94
C ASP A 72 3.72 11.08 -19.49
N GLY A 73 2.52 11.64 -19.27
CA GLY A 73 1.89 11.66 -17.95
C GLY A 73 1.47 10.28 -17.46
N ALA A 74 1.02 9.41 -18.37
CA ALA A 74 0.70 8.01 -18.05
C ALA A 74 1.95 7.20 -17.70
N ASP A 75 3.04 7.37 -18.45
CA ASP A 75 4.32 6.72 -18.20
C ASP A 75 4.92 7.18 -16.85
N LEU A 76 4.83 8.47 -16.53
CA LEU A 76 5.26 8.98 -15.23
C LEU A 76 4.41 8.44 -14.07
N ALA A 77 3.09 8.39 -14.23
CA ALA A 77 2.20 7.82 -13.22
C ALA A 77 2.45 6.31 -13.01
N ALA A 78 2.66 5.56 -14.09
CA ALA A 78 3.02 4.15 -14.01
C ALA A 78 4.39 3.99 -13.32
N GLY A 79 5.39 4.77 -13.73
CA GLY A 79 6.72 4.78 -13.14
C GLY A 79 6.73 5.07 -11.64
N SER A 80 5.91 6.00 -11.17
CA SER A 80 5.81 6.31 -9.73
C SER A 80 5.21 5.14 -8.93
N VAL A 81 4.15 4.51 -9.43
CA VAL A 81 3.48 3.38 -8.77
C VAL A 81 4.38 2.16 -8.72
N PHE A 82 4.98 1.77 -9.85
CA PHE A 82 5.89 0.61 -9.89
C PHE A 82 7.17 0.86 -9.09
N GLY A 83 7.73 2.08 -9.18
CA GLY A 83 8.92 2.48 -8.42
C GLY A 83 8.70 2.42 -6.90
N SER A 84 7.58 2.96 -6.40
CA SER A 84 7.25 2.91 -4.96
C SER A 84 7.08 1.47 -4.48
N ASN A 85 6.41 0.61 -5.25
CA ASN A 85 6.26 -0.81 -4.90
C ASN A 85 7.60 -1.55 -4.80
N VAL A 86 8.51 -1.33 -5.75
CA VAL A 86 9.86 -1.92 -5.69
C VAL A 86 10.64 -1.38 -4.49
N PHE A 87 10.56 -0.06 -4.23
CA PHE A 87 11.21 0.54 -3.07
C PHE A 87 10.69 -0.01 -1.73
N ASN A 88 9.38 -0.22 -1.61
CA ASN A 88 8.78 -0.84 -0.43
C ASN A 88 9.29 -2.28 -0.21
N LEU A 89 9.45 -3.07 -1.28
CA LEU A 89 10.06 -4.40 -1.19
C LEU A 89 11.53 -4.34 -0.79
N LEU A 90 12.28 -3.35 -1.28
CA LEU A 90 13.67 -3.11 -0.88
C LEU A 90 13.76 -2.78 0.62
N ILE A 91 12.86 -1.95 1.15
CA ILE A 91 12.80 -1.65 2.59
C ILE A 91 12.62 -2.94 3.40
N ILE A 92 11.68 -3.80 3.00
CA ILE A 92 11.46 -5.09 3.68
C ILE A 92 12.71 -5.97 3.60
N GLY A 93 13.38 -6.04 2.45
CA GLY A 93 14.63 -6.77 2.28
C GLY A 93 15.76 -6.24 3.18
N ILE A 94 15.88 -4.92 3.33
CA ILE A 94 16.85 -4.29 4.24
C ILE A 94 16.50 -4.63 5.70
N ILE A 95 15.21 -4.57 6.08
CA ILE A 95 14.76 -4.94 7.43
C ILE A 95 15.10 -6.41 7.72
N ASP A 96 14.85 -7.31 6.77
CA ASP A 96 15.16 -8.74 6.90
C ASP A 96 16.66 -8.99 7.11
N LEU A 97 17.54 -8.25 6.41
CA LEU A 97 18.99 -8.31 6.59
C LEU A 97 19.45 -7.84 7.98
N ILE A 98 18.78 -6.83 8.55
CA ILE A 98 19.08 -6.28 9.87
C ILE A 98 18.50 -7.19 10.97
N TRP A 99 17.39 -7.88 10.69
CA TRP A 99 16.65 -8.70 11.65
C TRP A 99 17.35 -10.05 11.90
N ARG A 100 18.00 -10.18 13.07
CA ARG A 100 18.81 -11.37 13.42
C ARG A 100 18.04 -12.57 13.99
N LYS A 101 16.71 -12.54 14.07
CA LYS A 101 15.89 -13.63 14.68
C LYS A 101 15.31 -14.62 13.66
N GLY A 102 15.89 -14.70 12.45
CA GLY A 102 15.38 -15.51 11.33
C GLY A 102 14.67 -14.64 10.28
N SER A 103 14.24 -15.25 9.17
CA SER A 103 13.56 -14.49 8.11
C SER A 103 12.24 -13.92 8.61
N VAL A 104 12.04 -12.62 8.44
CA VAL A 104 10.80 -11.88 8.71
C VAL A 104 9.63 -12.63 8.06
N LEU A 105 9.81 -13.17 6.86
CA LEU A 105 8.78 -13.90 6.13
C LEU A 105 8.33 -15.20 6.83
N SER A 106 9.23 -15.85 7.56
CA SER A 106 8.93 -17.08 8.33
C SER A 106 8.26 -16.81 9.66
N SER A 107 8.30 -15.57 10.15
CA SER A 107 7.65 -15.13 11.39
C SER A 107 6.25 -14.55 11.17
N LEU A 108 5.78 -14.48 9.90
CA LEU A 108 4.46 -13.96 9.54
C LEU A 108 3.41 -15.08 9.52
N GLY A 109 2.24 -14.81 10.11
CA GLY A 109 1.10 -15.73 10.12
C GLY A 109 0.55 -16.05 8.72
N SER A 110 -0.32 -17.06 8.63
CA SER A 110 -0.96 -17.52 7.38
C SER A 110 -1.66 -16.40 6.60
N THR A 111 -2.25 -15.43 7.29
CA THR A 111 -2.95 -14.27 6.72
C THR A 111 -2.05 -13.41 5.82
N THR A 112 -0.78 -13.22 6.18
CA THR A 112 0.17 -12.42 5.38
C THR A 112 0.51 -13.09 4.05
N ARG A 113 0.47 -14.42 3.99
CA ARG A 113 0.75 -15.19 2.77
C ARG A 113 -0.35 -15.01 1.72
N LEU A 114 -1.60 -15.01 2.15
CA LEU A 114 -2.76 -14.75 1.29
C LEU A 114 -2.80 -13.29 0.81
N THR A 115 -2.56 -12.32 1.69
CA THR A 115 -2.48 -10.91 1.31
C THR A 115 -1.37 -10.69 0.28
N GLY A 116 -0.16 -11.22 0.51
CA GLY A 116 0.94 -11.10 -0.44
C GLY A 116 0.64 -11.68 -1.82
N LEU A 117 -0.02 -12.85 -1.87
CA LEU A 117 -0.41 -13.49 -3.13
C LEU A 117 -1.45 -12.67 -3.90
N LEU A 118 -2.49 -12.18 -3.21
CA LEU A 118 -3.54 -11.36 -3.83
C LEU A 118 -2.98 -10.01 -4.31
N SER A 119 -2.12 -9.37 -3.52
CA SER A 119 -1.43 -8.13 -3.91
C SER A 119 -0.55 -8.32 -5.15
N ALA A 120 0.22 -9.42 -5.19
CA ALA A 120 1.04 -9.75 -6.36
C ALA A 120 0.18 -9.99 -7.62
N LEU A 121 -0.96 -10.65 -7.47
CA LEU A 121 -1.90 -10.89 -8.56
C LEU A 121 -2.51 -9.58 -9.09
N ILE A 122 -2.86 -8.63 -8.22
CA ILE A 122 -3.34 -7.30 -8.62
C ILE A 122 -2.27 -6.57 -9.43
N ILE A 123 -1.03 -6.56 -8.95
CA ILE A 123 0.10 -5.90 -9.65
C ILE A 123 0.31 -6.55 -11.02
N PHE A 124 0.24 -7.88 -11.10
CA PHE A 124 0.37 -8.62 -12.36
C PHE A 124 -0.76 -8.31 -13.35
N LEU A 125 -2.01 -8.26 -12.88
CA LEU A 125 -3.17 -7.90 -13.69
C LEU A 125 -3.09 -6.44 -14.17
N GLY A 126 -2.68 -5.52 -13.29
CA GLY A 126 -2.46 -4.12 -13.63
C GLY A 126 -1.36 -3.93 -14.66
N GLY A 127 -0.21 -4.60 -14.49
CA GLY A 127 0.89 -4.58 -15.45
C GLY A 127 0.50 -5.19 -16.81
N SER A 128 -0.22 -6.32 -16.80
CA SER A 128 -0.75 -6.94 -18.02
C SER A 128 -1.74 -6.01 -18.73
N ALA A 129 -2.64 -5.37 -17.98
CA ALA A 129 -3.62 -4.43 -18.52
C ALA A 129 -2.95 -3.23 -19.22
N VAL A 130 -1.86 -2.70 -18.65
CA VAL A 130 -1.05 -1.64 -19.29
C VAL A 130 -0.38 -2.18 -20.56
N PHE A 131 0.22 -3.38 -20.51
CA PHE A 131 0.90 -3.99 -21.66
C PHE A 131 -0.05 -4.25 -22.84
N PHE A 132 -1.28 -4.68 -22.56
CA PHE A 132 -2.29 -4.98 -23.58
C PHE A 132 -3.12 -3.77 -24.01
N HIS A 133 -2.88 -2.58 -23.44
CA HIS A 133 -3.66 -1.37 -23.71
C HIS A 133 -3.68 -1.00 -25.21
N GLY A 134 -2.58 -1.24 -25.93
CA GLY A 134 -2.48 -0.97 -27.37
C GLY A 134 -3.27 -1.92 -28.29
N TYR A 135 -3.75 -3.07 -27.79
CA TYR A 135 -4.48 -4.06 -28.59
C TYR A 135 -6.00 -3.87 -28.56
N PHE A 136 -6.53 -3.10 -27.60
CA PHE A 136 -7.96 -2.88 -27.42
C PHE A 136 -8.39 -1.54 -28.05
N SER A 137 -8.73 -1.58 -29.35
CA SER A 137 -9.30 -0.43 -30.09
C SER A 137 -10.76 -0.09 -29.72
N PHE A 138 -11.39 -0.83 -28.80
CA PHE A 138 -12.84 -0.85 -28.64
C PHE A 138 -13.43 0.36 -27.87
N ALA A 139 -12.61 1.16 -27.18
CA ALA A 139 -13.12 2.17 -26.24
C ALA A 139 -12.37 3.51 -26.25
N THR A 140 -11.73 3.87 -27.36
CA THR A 140 -10.94 5.13 -27.49
C THR A 140 -11.77 6.42 -27.32
N ASN A 141 -13.10 6.35 -27.37
CA ASN A 141 -14.01 7.51 -27.18
C ASN A 141 -14.54 7.68 -25.74
N LEU A 142 -14.25 6.76 -24.82
CA LEU A 142 -14.68 6.88 -23.42
C LEU A 142 -13.60 7.62 -22.61
N VAL A 143 -14.04 8.56 -21.78
CA VAL A 143 -13.17 9.33 -20.86
C VAL A 143 -12.45 8.40 -19.87
N VAL A 144 -13.03 7.24 -19.56
CA VAL A 144 -12.46 6.24 -18.66
C VAL A 144 -12.39 4.91 -19.38
N SER A 145 -11.20 4.29 -19.39
CA SER A 145 -11.03 2.95 -19.94
C SER A 145 -11.87 1.93 -19.15
N PRO A 146 -12.63 1.04 -19.81
CA PRO A 146 -13.36 -0.06 -19.15
C PRO A 146 -12.47 -0.94 -18.27
N ILE A 147 -11.17 -1.00 -18.59
CA ILE A 147 -10.15 -1.73 -17.84
C ILE A 147 -9.95 -1.12 -16.44
N SER A 148 -9.97 0.20 -16.31
CA SER A 148 -9.83 0.88 -15.01
C SER A 148 -11.01 0.57 -14.08
N ILE A 149 -12.23 0.46 -14.63
CA ILE A 149 -13.43 0.10 -13.88
C ILE A 149 -13.32 -1.34 -13.36
N LEU A 150 -12.83 -2.26 -14.20
CA LEU A 150 -12.59 -3.65 -13.82
C LEU A 150 -11.53 -3.72 -12.71
N LEU A 151 -10.42 -2.99 -12.83
CA LEU A 151 -9.37 -2.93 -11.81
C LEU A 151 -9.89 -2.40 -10.46
N ILE A 152 -10.71 -1.35 -10.47
CA ILE A 152 -11.35 -0.83 -9.25
C ILE A 152 -12.27 -1.91 -8.63
N GLY A 153 -13.08 -2.58 -9.45
CA GLY A 153 -13.93 -3.68 -8.98
C GLY A 153 -13.12 -4.81 -8.36
N PHE A 154 -12.02 -5.22 -9.00
CA PHE A 154 -11.13 -6.25 -8.50
C PHE A 154 -10.42 -5.84 -7.20
N PHE A 155 -9.99 -4.58 -7.09
CA PHE A 155 -9.42 -4.03 -5.86
C PHE A 155 -10.42 -4.07 -4.70
N ILE A 156 -11.67 -3.66 -4.93
CA ILE A 156 -12.73 -3.71 -3.91
C ILE A 156 -12.99 -5.16 -3.46
N ILE A 157 -13.08 -6.10 -4.40
CA ILE A 157 -13.24 -7.53 -4.08
C ILE A 157 -12.06 -8.03 -3.24
N SER A 158 -10.84 -7.67 -3.62
CA SER A 158 -9.62 -8.06 -2.89
C SER A 158 -9.62 -7.51 -1.47
N LEU A 159 -10.00 -6.24 -1.29
CA LEU A 159 -10.11 -5.60 0.03
C LEU A 159 -11.17 -6.29 0.89
N PHE A 160 -12.31 -6.66 0.31
CA PHE A 160 -13.36 -7.40 1.01
C PHE A 160 -12.89 -8.80 1.44
N LEU A 161 -12.18 -9.53 0.58
CA LEU A 161 -11.63 -10.84 0.90
C LEU A 161 -10.59 -10.76 2.02
N ILE A 162 -9.70 -9.77 1.97
CA ILE A 162 -8.70 -9.53 3.03
C ILE A 162 -9.39 -9.21 4.35
N TYR A 163 -10.37 -8.31 4.35
CA TYR A 163 -11.14 -7.97 5.56
C TYR A 163 -11.82 -9.19 6.17
N ARG A 164 -12.42 -10.05 5.33
CA ARG A 164 -13.08 -11.28 5.80
C ARG A 164 -12.08 -12.24 6.46
N GLU A 165 -10.92 -12.42 5.85
CA GLU A 165 -9.86 -13.30 6.38
C GLU A 165 -9.27 -12.76 7.68
N GLN A 166 -9.04 -11.45 7.78
CA GLN A 166 -8.55 -10.80 9.00
C GLN A 166 -9.53 -10.97 10.16
N LYS A 167 -10.83 -10.72 9.91
CA LYS A 167 -11.88 -10.90 10.93
C LYS A 167 -11.98 -12.36 11.40
N GLN A 168 -11.83 -13.31 10.48
CA GLN A 168 -11.87 -14.72 10.82
C GLN A 168 -10.62 -15.18 11.60
N SER A 169 -9.47 -14.56 11.34
CA SER A 169 -8.24 -14.79 12.10
C SER A 169 -8.37 -14.27 13.54
N GLU A 170 -8.88 -13.05 13.74
CA GLU A 170 -9.10 -12.48 15.08
C GLU A 170 -10.04 -13.33 15.95
N VAL A 171 -11.14 -13.84 15.37
CA VAL A 171 -12.09 -14.71 16.09
C VAL A 171 -11.45 -16.04 16.49
N ASN A 172 -10.61 -16.62 15.63
CA ASN A 172 -9.92 -17.88 15.93
C ASN A 172 -8.88 -17.69 17.05
N ASP A 173 -8.14 -16.59 17.04
CA ASP A 173 -7.16 -16.26 18.08
C ASP A 173 -7.87 -16.09 19.44
N GLU A 174 -8.99 -15.34 19.50
CA GLU A 174 -9.79 -15.18 20.73
C GLU A 174 -10.34 -16.51 21.27
N GLU A 175 -10.79 -17.42 20.40
CA GLU A 175 -11.24 -18.75 20.81
C GLU A 175 -10.11 -19.62 21.39
N ASP A 176 -8.91 -19.55 20.82
CA ASP A 176 -7.76 -20.33 21.29
C ASP A 176 -7.27 -19.82 22.66
N TYR A 177 -7.19 -18.49 22.83
CA TYR A 177 -6.90 -17.87 24.14
C TYR A 177 -7.94 -18.23 25.21
N SER A 178 -9.22 -18.26 24.84
CA SER A 178 -10.29 -18.64 25.77
C SER A 178 -10.17 -20.11 26.18
N LYS A 179 -9.93 -21.01 25.23
CA LYS A 179 -9.73 -22.45 25.50
C LYS A 179 -8.50 -22.67 26.39
N GLU A 180 -7.36 -22.04 26.09
CA GLU A 180 -6.13 -22.20 26.88
C GLU A 180 -6.31 -21.72 28.34
N ASN A 181 -7.01 -20.61 28.56
CA ASN A 181 -7.30 -20.11 29.91
C ASN A 181 -8.30 -20.99 30.67
N ILE A 182 -9.30 -21.56 30.00
CA ILE A 182 -10.23 -22.52 30.60
C ILE A 182 -9.48 -23.78 31.06
N TYR A 183 -8.53 -24.29 30.26
CA TYR A 183 -7.69 -25.43 30.64
C TYR A 183 -6.77 -25.12 31.84
N LYS A 184 -6.22 -23.90 31.91
CA LYS A 184 -5.39 -23.47 33.06
C LYS A 184 -6.19 -23.20 34.33
N ALA A 185 -7.47 -22.87 34.23
CA ALA A 185 -8.35 -22.63 35.37
C ALA A 185 -9.02 -23.92 35.91
N SER A 186 -8.94 -25.03 35.17
CA SER A 186 -9.52 -26.33 35.55
C SER A 186 -8.57 -27.26 36.34
N PHE A 187 -7.43 -26.76 36.79
CA PHE A 187 -6.48 -27.42 37.70
C PHE A 187 -6.14 -26.50 38.86
#